data_AF-X6LNC1-F1
#
_entry.id   AF-X6LNC1-F1
#
_cell.length_a   1.000
_cell.length_b   1.000
_cell.length_c   1.000
_cell.angle_alpha   90.00
_cell.angle_beta   90.00
_cell.angle_gamma   90.00
#
_symmetry.space_group_name_H-M   'P 1'
#
loop_
_entity.id
_entity.type
_entity.pdbx_description
1 polymer ?
#
loop_
_entity_poly.entity_id
_entity_poly.type
_entity_poly.pdbx_seq_one_letter_code
_entity_poly.pdbx_strand_id
1 'polypeptide(L)'
;MAGILYSNTENGKDPSGSGLLYFWKLLHSSPPQLIPIHQMMFFLRCLDACKADTESSFLSSQLQDCHKALIHSFKSWLIAWINFDKNQFYDYEYDIFKILKKSRDFKNVMGMHSLTLQYVLVHPDIQSCVIDQLTQLKCKPHAILYADDLFPCLYIFKKTSNILVHYFELLFRREIYDICEEILMELTDQLDAVIKILISLLSETDIRENSARLLLEVVSKLNEKQAKYFFPILMNCKRNKRLCGELL
;
A
#
# COMPACT_ATOMS: atom_id res chain seq x y z
N MET A 1 23.01 -8.63 -10.59
CA MET A 1 24.34 -8.75 -9.97
C MET A 1 24.25 -9.08 -8.48
N ALA A 2 23.50 -8.29 -7.68
CA ALA A 2 23.29 -8.53 -6.25
C ALA A 2 22.93 -9.99 -5.89
N GLY A 3 21.92 -10.58 -6.56
CA GLY A 3 21.53 -11.98 -6.32
C GLY A 3 22.61 -13.03 -6.64
N ILE A 4 23.51 -12.77 -7.59
CA ILE A 4 24.65 -13.66 -7.89
C ILE A 4 25.68 -13.58 -6.75
N LEU A 5 25.97 -12.35 -6.29
CA LEU A 5 26.88 -12.12 -5.17
C LEU A 5 26.35 -12.76 -3.89
N TYR A 6 25.04 -12.64 -3.64
CA TYR A 6 24.40 -13.33 -2.52
C TYR A 6 24.51 -14.85 -2.65
N SER A 7 24.24 -15.42 -3.82
CA SER A 7 24.38 -16.86 -4.05
C SER A 7 25.82 -17.36 -3.82
N ASN A 8 26.83 -16.53 -4.07
CA ASN A 8 28.21 -16.86 -3.74
C ASN A 8 28.44 -16.89 -2.22
N THR A 9 27.80 -16.01 -1.46
CA THR A 9 27.83 -16.04 0.02
C THR A 9 27.10 -17.28 0.55
N GLU A 10 25.88 -17.54 0.07
CA GLU A 10 25.07 -18.70 0.49
C GLU A 10 25.79 -20.04 0.20
N ASN A 11 26.44 -20.17 -0.96
CA ASN A 11 27.17 -21.38 -1.34
C ASN A 11 28.61 -21.45 -0.79
N GLY A 12 29.00 -20.53 0.10
CA GLY A 12 30.34 -20.51 0.72
C GLY A 12 31.50 -20.16 -0.22
N LYS A 13 31.22 -19.66 -1.43
CA LYS A 13 32.25 -19.17 -2.38
C LYS A 13 32.82 -17.81 -1.96
N ASP A 14 32.01 -17.00 -1.27
CA ASP A 14 32.44 -15.76 -0.59
C ASP A 14 31.80 -15.72 0.81
N PRO A 15 32.33 -16.51 1.77
CA PRO A 15 31.73 -16.64 3.10
C PRO A 15 31.80 -15.34 3.91
N SER A 16 32.65 -14.40 3.50
CA SER A 16 32.75 -13.07 4.11
C SER A 16 31.69 -12.08 3.59
N GLY A 17 31.04 -12.39 2.46
CA GLY A 17 30.15 -11.45 1.76
C GLY A 17 30.86 -10.22 1.22
N SER A 18 32.19 -10.27 1.06
CA SER A 18 33.02 -9.13 0.64
C SER A 18 32.61 -8.53 -0.70
N GLY A 19 32.25 -9.37 -1.68
CA GLY A 19 31.80 -8.92 -3.00
C GLY A 19 30.45 -8.22 -2.93
N LEU A 20 29.53 -8.74 -2.11
CA LEU A 20 28.22 -8.13 -1.88
C LEU A 20 28.37 -6.79 -1.14
N LEU A 21 29.20 -6.73 -0.10
CA LEU A 21 29.50 -5.51 0.64
C LEU A 21 30.17 -4.45 -0.25
N TYR A 22 31.11 -4.84 -1.11
CA TYR A 22 31.74 -3.94 -2.07
C TYR A 22 30.71 -3.38 -3.06
N PHE A 23 29.86 -4.24 -3.61
CA PHE A 23 28.75 -3.82 -4.47
C PHE A 23 27.84 -2.80 -3.76
N TRP A 24 27.53 -3.02 -2.49
CA TRP A 24 26.76 -2.07 -1.69
C TRP A 24 27.45 -0.74 -1.50
N LYS A 25 28.72 -0.75 -1.11
CA LYS A 25 29.52 0.48 -0.98
C LYS A 25 29.56 1.25 -2.30
N LEU A 26 29.69 0.56 -3.43
CA LEU A 26 29.67 1.17 -4.76
C LEU A 26 28.30 1.78 -5.09
N LEU A 27 27.20 1.10 -4.76
CA LEU A 27 25.86 1.67 -4.93
C LEU A 27 25.67 2.93 -4.09
N HIS A 28 26.09 2.92 -2.82
CA HIS A 28 26.00 4.08 -1.94
C HIS A 28 26.94 5.22 -2.32
N SER A 29 28.09 4.92 -2.94
CA SER A 29 29.04 5.93 -3.43
C SER A 29 28.62 6.52 -4.78
N SER A 30 27.58 5.97 -5.41
CA SER A 30 27.04 6.51 -6.66
C SER A 30 26.47 7.90 -6.42
N PRO A 31 26.62 8.85 -7.37
CA PRO A 31 26.10 10.20 -7.21
C PRO A 31 24.63 10.17 -6.79
N PRO A 32 24.19 11.01 -5.84
CA PRO A 32 22.79 11.09 -5.48
C PRO A 32 21.95 11.27 -6.74
N GLN A 33 20.98 10.40 -6.98
CA GLN A 33 20.06 10.63 -8.09
C GLN A 33 19.22 11.88 -7.80
N LEU A 34 18.78 12.57 -8.87
CA LEU A 34 17.94 13.77 -8.81
C LEU A 34 16.70 13.62 -7.93
N ILE A 35 16.25 12.39 -7.68
CA ILE A 35 15.13 12.06 -6.80
C ILE A 35 15.59 10.94 -5.84
N PRO A 36 15.86 11.26 -4.55
CA PRO A 36 16.36 10.30 -3.56
C PRO A 36 15.51 9.02 -3.40
N ILE A 37 14.20 9.11 -3.62
CA ILE A 37 13.31 7.95 -3.46
C ILE A 37 13.57 6.85 -4.50
N HIS A 38 13.91 7.19 -5.74
CA HIS A 38 14.20 6.18 -6.77
C HIS A 38 15.44 5.36 -6.43
N GLN A 39 16.43 6.02 -5.84
CA GLN A 39 17.64 5.37 -5.35
C GLN A 39 17.32 4.44 -4.16
N MET A 40 16.50 4.89 -3.20
CA MET A 40 16.04 4.04 -2.09
C MET A 40 15.27 2.81 -2.58
N MET A 41 14.35 2.98 -3.53
CA MET A 41 13.58 1.87 -4.12
C MET A 41 14.47 0.87 -4.86
N PHE A 42 15.46 1.37 -5.61
CA PHE A 42 16.43 0.54 -6.29
C PHE A 42 17.29 -0.27 -5.30
N PHE A 43 17.72 0.36 -4.21
CA PHE A 43 18.49 -0.29 -3.15
C PHE A 43 17.68 -1.38 -2.45
N LEU A 44 16.42 -1.11 -2.08
CA LEU A 44 15.55 -2.11 -1.46
C LEU A 44 15.35 -3.31 -2.38
N ARG A 45 15.12 -3.07 -3.67
CA ARG A 45 15.00 -4.14 -4.67
C ARG A 45 16.26 -4.99 -4.80
N CYS A 46 17.44 -4.37 -4.67
CA CYS A 46 18.70 -5.09 -4.71
C CYS A 46 18.93 -5.93 -3.42
N LEU A 47 18.44 -5.48 -2.25
CA LEU A 47 18.52 -6.25 -0.99
C LEU A 47 17.56 -7.44 -0.99
N ASP A 48 16.32 -7.24 -1.41
CA ASP A 48 15.35 -8.33 -1.55
C ASP A 48 15.80 -9.38 -2.57
N ALA A 49 16.44 -8.96 -3.68
CA ALA A 49 17.03 -9.89 -4.64
C ALA A 49 18.16 -10.73 -4.02
N CYS A 50 18.75 -10.29 -2.92
CA CYS A 50 19.69 -11.06 -2.12
C CYS A 50 18.98 -11.94 -1.08
N LYS A 51 17.64 -12.06 -1.07
CA LYS A 51 16.89 -12.75 0.01
C LYS A 51 17.40 -12.36 1.40
N ALA A 52 17.86 -11.12 1.51
CA ALA A 52 18.56 -10.62 2.66
C ALA A 52 17.51 -10.26 3.70
N ASP A 53 16.83 -11.25 4.26
CA ASP A 53 16.04 -11.01 5.47
C ASP A 53 16.97 -10.29 6.46
N THR A 54 16.48 -9.24 7.09
CA THR A 54 17.29 -8.35 7.94
C THR A 54 18.03 -9.08 9.06
N GLU A 55 17.58 -10.30 9.38
CA GLU A 55 18.13 -11.20 10.39
C GLU A 55 18.87 -12.42 9.79
N SER A 56 19.14 -12.41 8.47
CA SER A 56 19.85 -13.51 7.81
C SER A 56 21.27 -13.62 8.37
N SER A 57 21.57 -14.74 9.03
CA SER A 57 22.88 -15.05 9.60
C SER A 57 23.99 -15.16 8.55
N PHE A 58 23.63 -15.22 7.27
CA PHE A 58 24.56 -15.26 6.14
C PHE A 58 25.12 -13.89 5.77
N LEU A 59 24.48 -12.80 6.21
CA LEU A 59 24.94 -11.44 5.95
C LEU A 59 25.90 -11.01 7.06
N SER A 60 26.91 -10.22 6.70
CA SER A 60 27.72 -9.53 7.70
C SER A 60 26.87 -8.54 8.49
N SER A 61 27.22 -8.28 9.75
CA SER A 61 26.52 -7.31 10.61
C SER A 61 26.42 -5.93 9.95
N GLN A 62 27.51 -5.47 9.30
CA GLN A 62 27.51 -4.21 8.56
C GLN A 62 26.44 -4.16 7.46
N LEU A 63 26.22 -5.27 6.76
CA LEU A 63 25.24 -5.32 5.70
C LEU A 63 23.80 -5.40 6.24
N GLN A 64 23.60 -6.11 7.36
CA GLN A 64 22.32 -6.10 8.09
C GLN A 64 21.98 -4.67 8.57
N ASP A 65 22.96 -3.95 9.13
CA ASP A 65 22.79 -2.56 9.57
C ASP A 65 22.43 -1.63 8.40
N CYS A 66 23.10 -1.77 7.25
CA CYS A 66 22.74 -1.05 6.04
C CYS A 66 21.31 -1.34 5.59
N HIS A 67 20.87 -2.61 5.65
CA HIS A 67 19.51 -2.98 5.27
C HIS A 67 18.47 -2.37 6.21
N LYS A 68 18.69 -2.49 7.52
CA LYS A 68 17.82 -1.91 8.56
C LYS A 68 17.71 -0.40 8.41
N ALA A 69 18.82 0.29 8.18
CA ALA A 69 18.84 1.73 7.94
C ALA A 69 18.04 2.12 6.69
N LEU A 70 18.18 1.37 5.60
CA LEU A 70 17.45 1.65 4.36
C LEU A 70 15.94 1.44 4.52
N ILE A 71 15.52 0.31 5.12
CA ILE A 71 14.10 0.05 5.43
C ILE A 71 13.56 1.17 6.31
N HIS A 72 14.32 1.59 7.34
CA HIS A 72 13.92 2.68 8.22
C HIS A 72 13.74 4.00 7.46
N SER A 73 14.70 4.39 6.61
CA SER A 73 14.59 5.60 5.77
C SER A 73 13.37 5.54 4.85
N PHE A 74 13.10 4.39 4.24
CA PHE A 74 11.96 4.22 3.35
C PHE A 74 10.63 4.24 4.11
N LYS A 75 10.55 3.62 5.29
CA LYS A 75 9.39 3.72 6.20
C LYS A 75 9.12 5.19 6.55
N SER A 76 10.14 5.94 6.95
CA SER A 76 10.02 7.37 7.27
C SER A 76 9.50 8.18 6.08
N TRP A 77 10.02 7.91 4.88
CA TRP A 77 9.52 8.56 3.65
C TRP A 77 8.05 8.19 3.37
N LEU A 78 7.67 6.91 3.49
CA LEU A 78 6.28 6.47 3.30
C LEU A 78 5.33 7.10 4.32
N ILE A 79 5.74 7.19 5.59
CA ILE A 79 4.95 7.82 6.65
C ILE A 79 4.70 9.29 6.31
N ALA A 80 5.77 10.00 5.91
CA ALA A 80 5.68 11.40 5.50
C ALA A 80 4.77 11.58 4.28
N TRP A 81 4.88 10.67 3.30
CA TRP A 81 4.08 10.65 2.09
C TRP A 81 2.60 10.31 2.33
N ILE A 82 2.29 9.31 3.15
CA ILE A 82 0.91 8.88 3.46
C ILE A 82 0.19 9.91 4.33
N ASN A 83 0.86 10.44 5.34
CA ASN A 83 0.23 11.38 6.26
C ASN A 83 0.09 12.77 5.69
N PHE A 84 0.82 13.10 4.60
CA PHE A 84 0.92 14.47 4.07
C PHE A 84 1.02 15.48 5.22
N ASP A 85 1.89 15.20 6.20
CA ASP A 85 1.93 15.98 7.42
C ASP A 85 2.31 17.41 7.07
N LYS A 86 1.31 18.31 7.14
CA LYS A 86 1.47 19.75 6.89
C LYS A 86 2.57 20.37 7.76
N ASN A 87 2.95 19.69 8.85
CA ASN A 87 3.97 20.19 9.76
C ASN A 87 5.41 19.91 9.29
N GLN A 88 5.63 19.08 8.25
CA GLN A 88 6.98 18.78 7.75
C GLN A 88 7.26 19.29 6.33
N PHE A 89 6.26 19.35 5.45
CA PHE A 89 6.44 19.88 4.09
C PHE A 89 5.90 21.31 4.05
N TYR A 90 6.79 22.28 3.79
CA TYR A 90 6.40 23.68 3.66
C TYR A 90 5.28 23.83 2.62
N ASP A 91 4.38 24.82 2.80
CA ASP A 91 3.28 25.13 1.87
C ASP A 91 3.70 25.16 0.38
N TYR A 92 4.97 25.49 0.11
CA TYR A 92 5.58 25.48 -1.22
C TYR A 92 5.67 24.09 -1.87
N GLU A 93 6.06 23.05 -1.13
CA GLU A 93 6.15 21.69 -1.67
C GLU A 93 4.75 21.12 -1.93
N TYR A 94 3.78 21.46 -1.08
CA TYR A 94 2.38 21.12 -1.29
C TYR A 94 1.83 21.70 -2.61
N ASP A 95 2.11 22.97 -2.91
CA ASP A 95 1.70 23.59 -4.17
C ASP A 95 2.37 22.93 -5.39
N ILE A 96 3.65 22.56 -5.29
CA ILE A 96 4.34 21.80 -6.34
C ILE A 96 3.68 20.43 -6.54
N PHE A 97 3.39 19.71 -5.46
CA PHE A 97 2.69 18.42 -5.53
C PHE A 97 1.32 18.55 -6.17
N LYS A 98 0.56 19.60 -5.84
CA LYS A 98 -0.75 19.89 -6.42
C LYS A 98 -0.66 20.21 -7.92
N ILE A 99 0.38 20.94 -8.35
CA ILE A 99 0.65 21.25 -9.76
C ILE A 99 1.05 19.98 -10.52
N LEU A 100 1.99 19.20 -9.98
CA LEU A 100 2.44 17.95 -10.58
C LEU A 100 1.31 16.94 -10.68
N LYS A 101 0.46 16.81 -9.66
CA LYS A 101 -0.69 15.91 -9.66
C LYS A 101 -1.69 16.18 -10.78
N LYS A 102 -1.91 17.46 -11.13
CA LYS A 102 -2.76 17.84 -12.27
C LYS A 102 -2.10 17.56 -13.61
N SER A 103 -0.78 17.37 -13.64
CA SER A 103 -0.10 17.03 -14.88
C SER A 103 -0.31 15.54 -15.22
N ARG A 104 -0.55 15.29 -16.50
CA ARG A 104 -0.55 13.93 -17.06
C ARG A 104 0.78 13.20 -16.77
N ASP A 105 1.83 13.97 -16.53
CA ASP A 105 3.18 13.49 -16.29
C ASP A 105 3.31 12.80 -14.93
N PHE A 106 2.60 13.23 -13.89
CA PHE A 106 2.68 12.56 -12.59
C PHE A 106 2.12 11.12 -12.67
N LYS A 107 0.99 10.90 -13.34
CA LYS A 107 0.47 9.54 -13.60
C LYS A 107 1.46 8.70 -14.40
N ASN A 108 2.15 9.31 -15.36
CA ASN A 108 3.18 8.62 -16.15
C ASN A 108 4.42 8.28 -15.33
N VAL A 109 4.92 9.20 -14.50
CA VAL A 109 6.07 8.98 -13.60
C VAL A 109 5.75 7.90 -12.58
N MET A 110 4.59 7.98 -11.93
CA MET A 110 4.12 6.93 -11.02
C MET A 110 3.95 5.61 -11.76
N GLY A 111 3.46 5.64 -13.00
CA GLY A 111 3.40 4.49 -13.90
C GLY A 111 4.78 3.86 -14.14
N MET A 112 5.80 4.67 -14.48
CA MET A 112 7.16 4.21 -14.74
C MET A 112 7.81 3.54 -13.51
N HIS A 113 7.56 4.07 -12.31
CA HIS A 113 8.14 3.55 -11.08
C HIS A 113 7.26 2.55 -10.34
N SER A 114 6.02 2.35 -10.79
CA SER A 114 5.01 1.50 -10.15
C SER A 114 5.49 0.08 -9.92
N LEU A 115 6.17 -0.54 -10.89
CA LEU A 115 6.65 -1.92 -10.77
C LEU A 115 7.69 -2.05 -9.68
N THR A 116 8.61 -1.08 -9.59
CA THR A 116 9.62 -1.07 -8.54
C THR A 116 8.98 -0.79 -7.18
N LEU A 117 7.97 0.08 -7.12
CA LEU A 117 7.29 0.39 -5.86
C LEU A 117 6.43 -0.77 -5.37
N GLN A 118 5.70 -1.42 -6.28
CA GLN A 118 4.95 -2.66 -6.00
C GLN A 118 5.87 -3.73 -5.43
N TYR A 119 7.08 -3.86 -5.98
CA TYR A 119 8.07 -4.79 -5.47
C TYR A 119 8.52 -4.44 -4.05
N VAL A 120 8.81 -3.18 -3.78
CA VAL A 120 9.23 -2.74 -2.43
C VAL A 120 8.10 -2.91 -1.41
N LEU A 121 6.85 -2.72 -1.81
CA LEU A 121 5.69 -2.80 -0.92
C LEU A 121 5.28 -4.21 -0.51
N VAL A 122 5.81 -5.25 -1.16
CA VAL A 122 5.62 -6.62 -0.68
C VAL A 122 6.57 -6.98 0.46
N HIS A 123 7.57 -6.14 0.75
CA HIS A 123 8.46 -6.35 1.89
C HIS A 123 7.64 -6.28 3.20
N PRO A 124 7.67 -7.30 4.08
CA PRO A 124 6.79 -7.40 5.25
C PRO A 124 6.83 -6.18 6.16
N ASP A 125 8.03 -5.69 6.48
CA ASP A 125 8.22 -4.47 7.29
C ASP A 125 7.57 -3.23 6.69
N ILE A 126 7.69 -3.06 5.38
CA ILE A 126 7.17 -1.91 4.65
C ILE A 126 5.65 -2.03 4.56
N GLN A 127 5.15 -3.22 4.24
CA GLN A 127 3.73 -3.54 4.21
C GLN A 127 3.06 -3.26 5.56
N SER A 128 3.65 -3.74 6.66
CA SER A 128 3.15 -3.47 8.02
C SER A 128 3.09 -1.97 8.29
N CYS A 129 4.16 -1.24 7.96
CA CYS A 129 4.22 0.21 8.13
C CYS A 129 3.07 0.91 7.38
N VAL A 130 2.82 0.56 6.11
CA VAL A 130 1.72 1.14 5.33
C VAL A 130 0.37 0.81 5.98
N ILE A 131 0.13 -0.44 6.38
CA ILE A 131 -1.11 -0.86 7.04
C ILE A 131 -1.32 -0.08 8.35
N ASP A 132 -0.27 0.10 9.14
CA ASP A 132 -0.32 0.85 10.40
C ASP A 132 -0.70 2.32 10.13
N GLN A 133 -0.09 2.96 9.13
CA GLN A 133 -0.43 4.34 8.76
C GLN A 133 -1.87 4.45 8.25
N LEU A 134 -2.31 3.56 7.35
CA LEU A 134 -3.69 3.54 6.87
C LEU A 134 -4.68 3.34 8.02
N THR A 135 -4.36 2.48 8.99
CA THR A 135 -5.19 2.24 10.16
C THR A 135 -5.25 3.48 11.07
N GLN A 136 -4.13 4.16 11.29
CA GLN A 136 -4.10 5.43 12.03
C GLN A 136 -4.94 6.52 11.35
N LEU A 137 -4.94 6.57 10.01
CA LEU A 137 -5.74 7.53 9.24
C LEU A 137 -7.24 7.26 9.33
N LYS A 138 -7.68 6.01 9.52
CA LYS A 138 -9.09 5.66 9.75
C LYS A 138 -9.61 6.29 11.04
N CYS A 139 -8.78 6.35 12.08
CA CYS A 139 -9.13 6.90 13.38
C CYS A 139 -9.14 8.44 13.43
N LYS A 140 -8.77 9.13 12.34
CA LYS A 140 -8.67 10.60 12.26
C LYS A 140 -9.74 11.17 11.30
N PRO A 141 -10.99 11.35 11.76
CA PRO A 141 -12.11 11.77 10.91
C PRO A 141 -12.03 13.22 10.39
N HIS A 142 -11.16 14.06 10.97
CA HIS A 142 -11.06 15.49 10.64
C HIS A 142 -9.71 15.93 10.10
N ALA A 143 -8.78 15.00 9.85
CA ALA A 143 -7.60 15.35 9.08
C ALA A 143 -8.06 15.62 7.65
N ILE A 144 -8.05 16.89 7.23
CA ILE A 144 -8.29 17.33 5.85
C ILE A 144 -7.14 16.78 5.00
N LEU A 145 -7.19 15.48 4.73
CA LEU A 145 -6.49 14.85 3.64
C LEU A 145 -7.41 15.09 2.45
N TYR A 146 -6.94 15.86 1.47
CA TYR A 146 -7.66 15.97 0.22
C TYR A 146 -7.78 14.54 -0.32
N ALA A 147 -9.01 14.03 -0.40
CA ALA A 147 -9.33 12.71 -0.92
C ALA A 147 -8.58 12.42 -2.22
N ASP A 148 -8.50 13.45 -3.05
CA ASP A 148 -7.78 13.45 -4.31
C ASP A 148 -6.29 13.12 -4.16
N ASP A 149 -5.62 13.47 -3.04
CA ASP A 149 -4.16 13.29 -2.83
C ASP A 149 -3.78 11.83 -2.59
N LEU A 150 -4.76 10.97 -2.27
CA LEU A 150 -4.53 9.54 -2.09
C LEU A 150 -4.61 8.75 -3.41
N PHE A 151 -5.15 9.34 -4.50
CA PHE A 151 -5.29 8.70 -5.82
C PHE A 151 -4.03 8.00 -6.36
N PRO A 152 -2.79 8.51 -6.14
CA PRO A 152 -1.57 7.83 -6.60
C PRO A 152 -1.36 6.45 -5.95
N CYS A 153 -1.84 6.26 -4.72
CA CYS A 153 -1.69 5.02 -3.95
C CYS A 153 -2.37 3.81 -4.61
N LEU A 154 -3.44 4.04 -5.34
CA LEU A 154 -4.31 2.99 -5.87
C LEU A 154 -3.61 2.14 -6.93
N TYR A 155 -2.87 2.78 -7.83
CA TYR A 155 -2.07 2.11 -8.85
C TYR A 155 -0.92 1.29 -8.24
N ILE A 156 -0.41 1.76 -7.11
CA ILE A 156 0.73 1.19 -6.40
C ILE A 156 0.30 -0.04 -5.59
N PHE A 157 -0.85 0.02 -4.90
CA PHE A 157 -1.33 -1.06 -4.04
C PHE A 157 -2.06 -2.17 -4.78
N LYS A 158 -2.26 -2.04 -6.10
CA LYS A 158 -2.97 -3.00 -6.95
C LYS A 158 -2.47 -4.45 -6.82
N LYS A 159 -1.19 -4.68 -6.49
CA LYS A 159 -0.64 -6.03 -6.29
C LYS A 159 -0.47 -6.46 -4.84
N THR A 160 -0.64 -5.55 -3.89
CA THR A 160 -0.48 -5.83 -2.47
C THR A 160 -1.86 -5.84 -1.83
N SER A 161 -2.56 -6.94 -2.08
CA SER A 161 -3.99 -7.08 -1.87
C SER A 161 -4.45 -6.67 -0.47
N ASN A 162 -3.72 -7.06 0.59
CA ASN A 162 -4.05 -6.64 1.96
C ASN A 162 -4.01 -5.11 2.16
N ILE A 163 -3.07 -4.40 1.51
CA ILE A 163 -3.01 -2.93 1.59
C ILE A 163 -4.25 -2.33 0.92
N LEU A 164 -4.64 -2.88 -0.23
CA LEU A 164 -5.78 -2.37 -1.01
C LEU A 164 -7.10 -2.50 -0.24
N VAL A 165 -7.29 -3.56 0.54
CA VAL A 165 -8.46 -3.72 1.43
C VAL A 165 -8.48 -2.68 2.56
N HIS A 166 -7.34 -2.44 3.21
CA HIS A 166 -7.26 -1.40 4.26
C HIS A 166 -7.49 0.00 3.68
N TYR A 167 -6.99 0.24 2.48
CA TYR A 167 -7.15 1.49 1.75
C TYR A 167 -8.60 1.70 1.29
N PHE A 168 -9.26 0.64 0.79
CA PHE A 168 -10.70 0.66 0.49
C PHE A 168 -11.51 1.11 1.71
N GLU A 169 -11.32 0.49 2.87
CA GLU A 169 -12.06 0.86 4.07
C GLU A 169 -11.78 2.31 4.48
N LEU A 170 -10.53 2.78 4.36
CA LEU A 170 -10.18 4.17 4.65
C LEU A 170 -10.92 5.15 3.74
N LEU A 171 -10.90 4.91 2.42
CA LEU A 171 -11.59 5.76 1.45
C LEU A 171 -13.10 5.77 1.67
N PHE A 172 -13.65 4.59 1.92
CA PHE A 172 -15.07 4.41 2.15
C PHE A 172 -15.54 5.17 3.39
N ARG A 173 -14.80 5.08 4.50
CA ARG A 173 -15.07 5.84 5.75
C ARG A 173 -14.89 7.36 5.58
N ARG A 174 -14.27 7.81 4.49
CA ARG A 174 -14.10 9.22 4.14
C ARG A 174 -15.04 9.69 3.05
N GLU A 175 -16.02 8.86 2.71
CA GLU A 175 -17.05 9.17 1.71
C GLU A 175 -16.50 9.37 0.29
N ILE A 176 -15.36 8.75 -0.02
CA ILE A 176 -14.69 8.82 -1.33
C ILE A 176 -15.14 7.62 -2.19
N TYR A 177 -16.42 7.62 -2.57
CA TYR A 177 -17.09 6.44 -3.12
C TYR A 177 -16.74 6.12 -4.58
N ASP A 178 -16.48 7.12 -5.40
CA ASP A 178 -16.06 6.97 -6.80
C ASP A 178 -14.81 6.10 -6.92
N ILE A 179 -13.83 6.35 -6.05
CA ILE A 179 -12.61 5.56 -5.98
C ILE A 179 -12.86 4.15 -5.42
N CYS A 180 -13.79 4.01 -4.47
CA CYS A 180 -14.16 2.70 -3.92
C CYS A 180 -14.77 1.78 -4.97
N GLU A 181 -15.58 2.32 -5.88
CA GLU A 181 -16.16 1.60 -7.02
C GLU A 181 -15.06 1.09 -7.97
N GLU A 182 -14.07 1.93 -8.31
CA GLU A 182 -12.91 1.52 -9.10
C GLU A 182 -12.12 0.38 -8.43
N ILE A 183 -11.86 0.48 -7.12
CA ILE A 183 -11.18 -0.57 -6.36
C ILE A 183 -11.98 -1.88 -6.37
N LEU A 184 -13.30 -1.81 -6.23
CA LEU A 184 -14.21 -2.96 -6.29
C LEU A 184 -14.24 -3.64 -7.66
N MET A 185 -13.97 -2.92 -8.74
CA MET A 185 -13.81 -3.51 -10.07
C MET A 185 -12.52 -4.33 -10.19
N GLU A 186 -11.51 -4.03 -9.37
CA GLU A 186 -10.17 -4.63 -9.44
C GLU A 186 -9.96 -5.75 -8.43
N LEU A 187 -10.71 -5.76 -7.31
CA LEU A 187 -10.56 -6.73 -6.22
C LEU A 187 -11.28 -8.07 -6.46
N THR A 188 -10.86 -8.85 -7.45
CA THR A 188 -11.42 -10.19 -7.68
C THR A 188 -11.07 -11.17 -6.55
N ASP A 189 -9.81 -11.20 -6.14
CA ASP A 189 -9.28 -12.24 -5.25
C ASP A 189 -9.47 -11.92 -3.76
N GLN A 190 -9.84 -10.67 -3.44
CA GLN A 190 -10.10 -10.22 -2.06
C GLN A 190 -11.48 -9.63 -1.86
N LEU A 191 -12.41 -9.95 -2.76
CA LEU A 191 -13.79 -9.52 -2.66
C LEU A 191 -14.41 -9.92 -1.31
N ASP A 192 -14.06 -11.10 -0.78
CA ASP A 192 -14.51 -11.59 0.53
C ASP A 192 -14.16 -10.64 1.68
N ALA A 193 -12.95 -10.05 1.65
CA ALA A 193 -12.50 -9.15 2.70
C ALA A 193 -13.26 -7.81 2.62
N VAL A 194 -13.47 -7.30 1.41
CA VAL A 194 -14.25 -6.07 1.18
C VAL A 194 -15.73 -6.26 1.54
N ILE A 195 -16.34 -7.38 1.18
CA ILE A 195 -17.72 -7.70 1.55
C ILE A 195 -17.87 -7.72 3.07
N LYS A 196 -16.93 -8.34 3.80
CA LYS A 196 -16.95 -8.34 5.27
C LYS A 196 -16.89 -6.93 5.85
N ILE A 197 -16.05 -6.06 5.28
CA ILE A 197 -15.99 -4.65 5.66
C ILE A 197 -17.36 -4.02 5.42
N LEU A 198 -17.89 -4.04 4.20
CA LEU A 198 -19.18 -3.42 3.87
C LEU A 198 -20.33 -3.92 4.77
N ILE A 199 -20.37 -5.22 5.06
CA ILE A 199 -21.34 -5.79 6.01
C ILE A 199 -21.19 -5.20 7.41
N SER A 200 -19.95 -5.07 7.91
CA SER A 200 -19.73 -4.47 9.23
C SER A 200 -20.19 -3.00 9.28
N LEU A 201 -19.98 -2.27 8.19
CA LEU A 201 -20.35 -0.86 8.04
C LEU A 201 -21.86 -0.63 7.91
N LEU A 202 -22.67 -1.65 7.56
CA LEU A 202 -24.13 -1.54 7.59
C LEU A 202 -24.68 -1.15 8.98
N SER A 203 -23.95 -1.49 10.05
CA SER A 203 -24.35 -1.13 11.41
C SER A 203 -24.21 0.36 11.71
N GLU A 204 -23.33 1.08 11.01
CA GLU A 204 -22.99 2.49 11.20
C GLU A 204 -23.99 3.38 10.43
N THR A 205 -24.66 4.33 11.10
CA THR A 205 -25.82 5.04 10.54
C THR A 205 -25.49 6.01 9.40
N ASP A 206 -24.31 6.61 9.45
CA ASP A 206 -23.76 7.61 8.53
C ASP A 206 -23.34 7.02 7.19
N ILE A 207 -22.77 5.82 7.19
CA ILE A 207 -22.22 5.17 5.99
C ILE A 207 -23.07 3.98 5.50
N ARG A 208 -24.22 3.72 6.13
CA ARG A 208 -25.11 2.58 5.87
C ARG A 208 -25.61 2.52 4.43
N GLU A 209 -26.19 3.62 3.94
CA GLU A 209 -26.80 3.73 2.61
C GLU A 209 -25.76 3.43 1.52
N ASN A 210 -24.59 4.07 1.63
CA ASN A 210 -23.49 3.82 0.70
C ASN A 210 -22.94 2.38 0.80
N SER A 211 -22.96 1.78 2.00
CA SER A 211 -22.51 0.40 2.18
C SER A 211 -23.48 -0.57 1.51
N ALA A 212 -24.79 -0.33 1.66
CA ALA A 212 -25.83 -1.09 1.00
C ALA A 212 -25.74 -0.97 -0.53
N ARG A 213 -25.52 0.25 -1.04
CA ARG A 213 -25.34 0.52 -2.48
C ARG A 213 -24.17 -0.27 -3.07
N LEU A 214 -22.96 -0.14 -2.50
CA LEU A 214 -21.79 -0.88 -3.01
C LEU A 214 -21.96 -2.39 -2.86
N LEU A 215 -22.62 -2.87 -1.80
CA LEU A 215 -22.94 -4.28 -1.67
C LEU A 215 -23.82 -4.78 -2.83
N LEU A 216 -24.85 -4.03 -3.23
CA LEU A 216 -25.71 -4.38 -4.37
C LEU A 216 -24.91 -4.47 -5.68
N GLU A 217 -23.97 -3.56 -5.91
CA GLU A 217 -23.12 -3.60 -7.10
C GLU A 217 -22.24 -4.84 -7.12
N VAL A 218 -21.72 -5.24 -5.97
CA VAL A 218 -20.86 -6.41 -5.81
C VAL A 218 -21.64 -7.73 -5.93
N VAL A 219 -22.95 -7.75 -5.63
CA VAL A 219 -23.80 -8.96 -5.75
C VAL A 219 -23.66 -9.60 -7.13
N SER A 220 -23.61 -8.78 -8.19
CA SER A 220 -23.49 -9.26 -9.57
C SER A 220 -22.17 -9.99 -9.87
N LYS A 221 -21.16 -9.80 -9.02
CA LYS A 221 -19.80 -10.37 -9.17
C LYS A 221 -19.54 -11.55 -8.25
N LEU A 222 -20.47 -11.89 -7.36
CA LEU A 222 -20.29 -12.98 -6.41
C LEU A 222 -20.29 -14.32 -7.12
N ASN A 223 -19.31 -15.16 -6.82
CA ASN A 223 -19.40 -16.58 -7.16
C ASN A 223 -20.42 -17.29 -6.26
N GLU A 224 -20.83 -18.51 -6.60
CA GLU A 224 -21.86 -19.25 -5.88
C GLU A 224 -21.54 -19.44 -4.39
N LYS A 225 -20.26 -19.66 -4.05
CA LYS A 225 -19.81 -19.82 -2.66
C LYS A 225 -19.98 -18.52 -1.87
N GLN A 226 -19.58 -17.39 -2.46
CA GLN A 226 -19.72 -16.07 -1.85
C GLN A 226 -21.18 -15.67 -1.68
N ALA A 227 -22.00 -15.92 -2.71
CA ALA A 227 -23.44 -15.65 -2.67
C ALA A 227 -24.13 -16.42 -1.53
N LYS A 228 -23.82 -17.71 -1.35
CA LYS A 228 -24.37 -18.55 -0.25
C LYS A 228 -24.04 -18.00 1.13
N TYR A 229 -22.85 -17.41 1.32
CA TYR A 229 -22.47 -16.77 2.58
C TYR A 229 -23.14 -15.40 2.76
N PHE A 230 -23.29 -14.65 1.66
CA PHE A 230 -23.77 -13.28 1.66
C PHE A 230 -25.29 -13.15 1.86
N PHE A 231 -26.08 -13.99 1.20
CA PHE A 231 -27.55 -13.92 1.24
C PHE A 231 -28.14 -14.02 2.67
N PRO A 232 -27.71 -14.93 3.55
CA PRO A 232 -28.20 -14.99 4.93
C PRO A 232 -27.95 -13.69 5.71
N ILE A 233 -26.83 -13.02 5.46
CA ILE A 233 -26.46 -11.78 6.14
C ILE A 233 -27.41 -10.66 5.72
N LEU A 234 -27.65 -10.52 4.41
CA LEU A 234 -28.66 -9.57 3.90
C LEU A 234 -30.06 -9.86 4.42
N MET A 235 -30.47 -11.13 4.48
CA MET A 235 -31.80 -11.52 4.98
C MET A 235 -31.96 -11.23 6.48
N ASN A 236 -30.89 -11.30 7.26
CA ASN A 236 -30.88 -10.87 8.66
C ASN A 236 -30.93 -9.35 8.79
N CYS A 237 -30.22 -8.60 7.93
CA CYS A 237 -30.36 -7.14 7.83
C CYS A 237 -31.79 -6.74 7.47
N LYS A 238 -32.49 -7.53 6.63
CA LYS A 238 -33.89 -7.32 6.23
C LYS A 238 -34.91 -7.33 7.38
N ARG A 239 -34.60 -7.97 8.50
CA ARG A 239 -35.47 -7.99 9.69
C ARG A 239 -35.42 -6.68 10.48
N ASN A 240 -34.42 -5.84 10.20
CA ASN A 240 -34.24 -4.55 10.83
C ASN A 240 -34.79 -3.47 9.89
N LYS A 241 -36.07 -3.08 10.05
CA LYS A 241 -36.83 -2.24 9.10
C LYS A 241 -36.14 -0.92 8.68
N ARG A 242 -35.18 -0.41 9.46
CA ARG A 242 -34.35 0.77 9.11
C ARG A 242 -33.26 0.51 8.06
N LEU A 243 -32.89 -0.75 7.81
CA LEU A 243 -31.82 -1.15 6.91
C LEU A 243 -32.32 -1.50 5.49
N CYS A 244 -33.63 -1.62 5.28
CA CYS A 244 -34.19 -2.26 4.09
C CYS A 244 -34.76 -1.29 3.05
N GLY A 245 -34.83 0.01 3.36
CA GLY A 245 -35.51 1.00 2.51
C GLY A 245 -34.92 1.15 1.10
N GLU A 246 -33.65 0.75 0.92
CA GLU A 246 -32.89 0.95 -0.32
C GLU A 246 -32.35 -0.37 -0.92
N LEU A 247 -32.49 -1.51 -0.23
CA LEU A 247 -32.05 -2.83 -0.72
C LEU A 247 -33.14 -3.58 -1.51
N LEU A 248 -34.28 -2.93 -1.78
CA LEU A 248 -35.47 -3.42 -2.50
C LEU A 248 -35.94 -2.33 -3.47
#